data_AF-A0A4V0H021-F1
#
_entry.id   AF-A0A4V0H021-F1
#
_cell.length_a   1.000
_cell.length_b   1.000
_cell.length_c   1.000
_cell.angle_alpha   90.00
_cell.angle_beta   90.00
_cell.angle_gamma   90.00
#
_symmetry.space_group_name_H-M   'P 1'
#
loop_
_entity.id
_entity.type
_entity.pdbx_description
1 polymer ?
#
loop_
_entity_poly.entity_id
_entity_poly.type
_entity_poly.pdbx_seq_one_letter_code
_entity_poly.pdbx_strand_id
1 'polypeptide(L)'
;MSRYSTQVFYEFTDEEVSKFIEVNHLVNKTNNLDQAIKQVWGNLDTQLEQDSKEMIADLRKDFLSNQKKSISLIQALDQKNRFLSQRLTTLSERLDQLEEEKDKKFLSKWKK
;
A
#
# COMPACT_ATOMS: atom_id res chain seq x y z
N MET A 1 -13.51 46.52 22.64
CA MET A 1 -13.11 45.51 21.62
C MET A 1 -14.27 44.55 21.45
N SER A 2 -15.15 44.79 20.47
CA SER A 2 -16.34 43.96 20.23
C SER A 2 -15.94 42.67 19.52
N ARG A 3 -16.31 41.51 20.08
CA ARG A 3 -16.12 40.19 19.48
C ARG A 3 -17.29 39.92 18.53
N TYR A 4 -17.18 40.35 17.28
CA TYR A 4 -18.12 39.89 16.25
C TYR A 4 -17.67 38.49 15.78
N SER A 5 -18.44 37.48 16.18
CA SER A 5 -18.38 36.14 15.57
C SER A 5 -19.00 36.25 14.19
N THR A 6 -18.19 36.33 13.14
CA THR A 6 -18.70 36.28 11.76
C THR A 6 -19.18 34.87 11.52
N GLN A 7 -20.49 34.65 11.65
CA GLN A 7 -21.12 33.39 11.29
C GLN A 7 -20.99 33.26 9.77
N VAL A 8 -20.06 32.42 9.32
CA VAL A 8 -19.89 32.12 7.91
C VAL A 8 -21.05 31.23 7.51
N PHE A 9 -21.99 31.78 6.75
CA PHE A 9 -23.07 31.00 6.15
C PHE A 9 -22.55 30.30 4.90
N TYR A 10 -22.95 29.04 4.72
CA TYR A 10 -22.72 28.34 3.47
C TYR A 10 -23.54 29.01 2.37
N GLU A 11 -22.86 29.47 1.32
CA GLU A 11 -23.50 30.03 0.13
C GLU A 11 -23.67 28.90 -0.89
N PHE A 12 -24.92 28.56 -1.21
CA PHE A 12 -25.21 27.55 -2.21
C PHE A 12 -24.77 28.03 -3.58
N THR A 13 -24.13 27.13 -4.32
CA THR A 13 -23.76 27.39 -5.71
C THR A 13 -25.00 27.41 -6.61
N ASP A 14 -24.93 28.12 -7.74
CA ASP A 14 -26.01 28.15 -8.73
C ASP A 14 -26.42 26.75 -9.20
N GLU A 15 -25.47 25.81 -9.24
CA GLU A 15 -25.72 24.41 -9.59
C GLU A 15 -26.54 23.69 -8.52
N GLU A 16 -26.21 23.85 -7.24
CA GLU A 16 -26.96 23.26 -6.12
C GLU A 16 -28.39 23.80 -6.06
N VAL A 17 -28.55 25.12 -6.26
CA VAL A 17 -29.87 25.76 -6.32
C VAL A 17 -30.68 25.25 -7.51
N SER A 18 -30.06 25.10 -8.68
CA SER A 18 -30.71 24.58 -9.88
C SER A 18 -31.20 23.13 -9.69
N LYS A 19 -30.36 22.26 -9.11
CA LYS A 19 -30.72 20.87 -8.80
C LYS A 19 -31.88 20.80 -7.79
N PHE A 20 -31.90 21.68 -6.81
CA PHE A 20 -32.99 21.75 -5.84
C PHE A 20 -34.32 22.14 -6.48
N ILE A 21 -34.32 23.14 -7.37
CA ILE A 21 -35.51 23.56 -8.13
C ILE A 21 -36.01 22.41 -9.02
N GLU A 22 -35.09 21.70 -9.68
CA GLU A 22 -35.42 20.56 -10.54
C GLU A 22 -36.08 19.43 -9.77
N VAL A 23 -35.56 19.06 -8.59
CA VAL A 23 -36.20 18.06 -7.72
C VAL A 23 -37.59 18.52 -7.31
N ASN A 24 -37.78 19.76 -6.90
CA ASN A 24 -39.10 20.27 -6.53
C ASN A 24 -40.10 20.16 -7.68
N HIS A 25 -39.68 20.48 -8.91
CA HIS A 25 -40.53 20.33 -10.09
C HIS A 25 -40.88 18.85 -10.36
N LEU A 26 -39.90 17.94 -10.24
CA LEU A 26 -40.12 16.51 -10.42
C LEU A 26 -41.05 15.93 -9.35
N VAL A 27 -40.89 16.31 -8.09
CA VAL A 27 -41.76 15.89 -6.98
C VAL A 27 -43.20 16.32 -7.21
N ASN A 28 -43.42 17.55 -7.64
CA ASN A 28 -44.78 18.04 -7.93
C ASN A 28 -45.43 17.28 -9.10
N LYS A 29 -44.63 16.73 -10.02
CA LYS A 29 -45.11 15.95 -11.17
C LYS A 29 -45.37 14.48 -10.85
N THR A 30 -44.51 13.85 -10.04
CA THR A 30 -44.53 12.39 -9.80
C THR A 30 -45.08 12.00 -8.44
N ASN A 31 -45.22 12.96 -7.52
CA ASN A 31 -45.51 12.74 -6.10
C ASN A 31 -44.59 11.69 -5.44
N ASN A 32 -43.35 11.57 -5.93
CA ASN A 32 -42.35 10.62 -5.45
C ASN A 32 -40.99 11.30 -5.27
N LEU A 33 -40.67 11.63 -4.01
CA LEU A 33 -39.43 12.29 -3.62
C LEU A 33 -38.19 11.44 -3.87
N ASP A 34 -38.23 10.15 -3.56
CA ASP A 34 -37.09 9.24 -3.74
C ASP A 34 -36.69 9.12 -5.21
N GLN A 35 -37.69 8.98 -6.09
CA GLN A 35 -37.45 8.92 -7.53
C GLN A 35 -36.91 10.25 -8.09
N ALA A 36 -37.44 11.39 -7.63
CA ALA A 36 -36.97 12.70 -8.06
C ALA A 36 -35.51 12.97 -7.63
N ILE A 37 -35.17 12.61 -6.39
CA ILE A 37 -33.79 12.71 -5.87
C ILE A 37 -32.86 11.83 -6.70
N LYS A 38 -33.22 10.56 -6.97
CA LYS A 38 -32.41 9.63 -7.77
C LYS A 38 -32.24 10.08 -9.23
N GLN A 39 -33.19 10.83 -9.78
CA GLN A 39 -33.07 11.37 -11.13
C GLN A 39 -32.08 12.54 -11.22
N VAL A 40 -32.06 13.42 -10.23
CA VAL A 40 -31.20 14.63 -10.24
C VAL A 40 -29.79 14.33 -9.74
N TRP A 41 -29.67 13.54 -8.67
CA TRP A 41 -28.37 13.24 -8.03
C TRP A 41 -27.86 11.83 -8.32
N GLY A 42 -28.60 11.03 -9.08
CA GLY A 42 -28.27 9.62 -9.28
C GLY A 42 -28.60 8.77 -8.06
N ASN A 43 -28.46 7.45 -8.20
CA ASN A 43 -28.57 6.55 -7.05
C ASN A 43 -27.21 6.45 -6.34
N LEU A 44 -27.05 7.30 -5.32
CA LEU A 44 -25.82 7.41 -4.53
C LEU A 44 -25.40 6.07 -3.90
N ASP A 45 -26.35 5.22 -3.49
CA ASP A 45 -26.06 3.90 -2.94
C ASP A 45 -25.37 3.02 -3.98
N THR A 46 -25.89 2.98 -5.21
CA THR A 46 -25.28 2.20 -6.30
C THR A 46 -23.93 2.75 -6.74
N GLN A 47 -23.76 4.08 -6.72
CA GLN A 47 -22.49 4.71 -7.04
C GLN A 47 -21.44 4.36 -5.98
N LEU A 48 -21.79 4.49 -4.70
CA LEU A 48 -20.91 4.14 -3.59
C LEU A 48 -20.51 2.66 -3.61
N GLU A 49 -21.45 1.76 -3.92
CA GLU A 49 -21.14 0.33 -4.10
C GLU A 49 -20.15 0.09 -5.24
N GLN A 50 -20.31 0.79 -6.36
CA GLN A 50 -19.42 0.66 -7.52
C GLN A 50 -18.03 1.21 -7.21
N ASP A 51 -17.94 2.42 -6.65
CA ASP A 51 -16.69 3.06 -6.25
C ASP A 51 -15.94 2.19 -5.23
N SER A 52 -16.66 1.59 -4.28
CA SER A 52 -16.11 0.65 -3.30
C SER A 52 -15.54 -0.61 -3.98
N LYS A 53 -16.25 -1.18 -4.97
CA LYS A 53 -15.74 -2.34 -5.73
C LYS A 53 -14.47 -2.01 -6.50
N GLU A 54 -14.42 -0.83 -7.12
CA GLU A 54 -13.25 -0.36 -7.86
C GLU A 54 -12.06 -0.14 -6.93
N MET A 55 -12.27 0.55 -5.81
CA MET A 55 -11.23 0.77 -4.80
C MET A 55 -10.70 -0.54 -4.23
N ILE A 56 -11.56 -1.52 -3.95
CA ILE A 56 -11.15 -2.85 -3.49
C ILE A 56 -10.33 -3.58 -4.58
N ALA A 57 -10.71 -3.46 -5.84
CA ALA A 57 -9.98 -4.08 -6.94
C ALA A 57 -8.56 -3.48 -7.09
N ASP A 58 -8.44 -2.17 -6.98
CA ASP A 58 -7.14 -1.49 -7.02
C ASP A 58 -6.26 -1.86 -5.82
N LEU A 59 -6.83 -1.86 -4.61
CA LEU A 59 -6.11 -2.31 -3.41
C LEU A 59 -5.62 -3.76 -3.52
N ARG A 60 -6.43 -4.65 -4.11
CA ARG A 60 -6.04 -6.04 -4.37
C ARG A 60 -4.88 -6.12 -5.37
N LYS A 61 -4.92 -5.34 -6.44
CA LYS A 61 -3.86 -5.28 -7.44
C LYS A 61 -2.54 -4.80 -6.83
N ASP A 62 -2.59 -3.76 -6.03
CA ASP A 62 -1.41 -3.22 -5.33
C ASP A 62 -0.85 -4.21 -4.31
N PHE A 63 -1.72 -4.87 -3.55
CA PHE A 63 -1.33 -5.91 -2.61
C PHE A 63 -0.60 -7.06 -3.32
N LEU A 64 -1.14 -7.57 -4.44
CA LEU A 64 -0.51 -8.64 -5.21
C LEU A 64 0.83 -8.20 -5.81
N SER A 65 0.94 -6.95 -6.28
CA SER A 65 2.19 -6.38 -6.78
C SER A 65 3.26 -6.32 -5.69
N ASN A 66 2.90 -5.83 -4.51
CA ASN A 66 3.80 -5.75 -3.36
C ASN A 66 4.20 -7.13 -2.86
N GLN A 67 3.27 -8.09 -2.82
CA GLN A 67 3.58 -9.47 -2.46
C GLN A 67 4.64 -10.07 -3.40
N LYS A 68 4.48 -9.90 -4.72
CA LYS A 68 5.45 -10.39 -5.72
C LYS A 68 6.84 -9.76 -5.52
N LYS A 69 6.90 -8.44 -5.30
CA LYS A 69 8.16 -7.73 -5.01
C LYS A 69 8.84 -8.27 -3.75
N SER A 70 8.08 -8.45 -2.67
CA SER A 70 8.58 -8.98 -1.41
C SER A 70 9.14 -10.40 -1.56
N ILE A 71 8.43 -11.29 -2.28
CA ILE A 71 8.91 -12.65 -2.55
C ILE A 71 10.24 -12.61 -3.32
N SER A 72 10.32 -11.78 -4.37
CA SER A 72 11.55 -11.64 -5.15
C SER A 72 12.73 -11.14 -4.30
N LEU A 73 12.49 -10.18 -3.41
CA LEU A 73 13.51 -9.68 -2.49
C LEU A 73 13.98 -10.75 -1.51
N ILE A 74 13.05 -11.52 -0.93
CA ILE A 74 13.37 -12.63 -0.03
C ILE A 74 14.23 -13.68 -0.74
N GLN A 75 13.89 -14.04 -1.98
CA GLN A 75 14.68 -14.99 -2.77
C GLN A 75 16.09 -14.47 -3.06
N ALA A 76 16.23 -13.18 -3.41
CA ALA A 76 17.53 -12.57 -3.64
C ALA A 76 18.38 -12.53 -2.35
N LEU A 77 17.76 -12.26 -1.20
CA LEU A 77 18.43 -12.30 0.10
C LEU A 77 18.84 -13.73 0.48
N ASP A 78 17.98 -14.73 0.26
CA ASP A 78 18.31 -16.13 0.53
C ASP A 78 19.52 -16.58 -0.30
N GLN A 79 19.55 -16.24 -1.60
CA GLN A 79 20.69 -16.54 -2.47
C GLN A 79 21.98 -15.88 -1.98
N LYS A 80 21.93 -14.59 -1.61
CA LYS A 80 23.09 -13.89 -1.05
C LYS A 80 23.57 -14.51 0.24
N ASN A 81 22.66 -14.87 1.14
CA ASN A 81 23.00 -15.54 2.40
C ASN A 81 23.67 -16.89 2.16
N ARG A 82 23.14 -17.72 1.26
CA ARG A 82 23.78 -19.00 0.89
C ARG A 82 25.20 -18.80 0.36
N PHE A 83 25.38 -17.82 -0.52
CA PHE A 83 26.70 -17.49 -1.07
C PHE A 83 27.68 -17.03 0.02
N LEU A 84 27.23 -16.16 0.93
CA LEU A 84 28.05 -15.69 2.05
C LEU A 84 28.40 -16.83 3.01
N SER A 85 27.43 -17.71 3.32
CA SER A 85 27.69 -18.90 4.15
C SER A 85 28.73 -19.82 3.53
N GLN A 86 28.65 -20.09 2.23
CA GLN A 86 29.68 -20.88 1.52
C GLN A 86 31.07 -20.24 1.63
N ARG A 87 31.16 -18.92 1.39
CA ARG A 87 32.43 -18.20 1.53
C ARG A 87 32.98 -18.26 2.95
N LEU A 88 32.11 -18.15 3.95
CA LEU A 88 32.50 -18.26 5.36
C LEU A 88 33.07 -19.65 5.64
N THR A 89 32.39 -20.72 5.21
CA THR A 89 32.87 -22.10 5.36
C THR A 89 34.25 -22.29 4.72
N THR A 90 34.44 -21.83 3.48
CA THR A 90 35.75 -21.94 2.80
C THR A 90 36.84 -21.14 3.51
N LEU A 91 36.51 -19.98 4.08
CA LEU A 91 37.47 -19.19 4.85
C LEU A 91 37.85 -19.90 6.16
N SER A 92 36.89 -20.48 6.87
CA SER A 92 37.14 -21.29 8.07
C SER A 92 38.04 -22.48 7.76
N GLU A 93 37.72 -23.26 6.71
CA GLU A 93 38.55 -24.42 6.31
C GLU A 93 40.00 -24.03 5.98
N ARG A 94 40.19 -22.90 5.29
CA ARG A 94 41.53 -22.39 5.00
C ARG A 94 42.27 -21.93 6.25
N LEU A 95 41.56 -21.38 7.22
CA LEU A 95 42.14 -20.95 8.48
C LEU A 95 42.61 -22.16 9.30
N ASP A 96 41.78 -23.20 9.40
CA ASP A 96 42.13 -24.47 10.04
C ASP A 96 43.38 -25.10 9.39
N GLN A 97 43.44 -25.13 8.06
CA GLN A 97 44.61 -25.63 7.32
C GLN A 97 45.89 -24.82 7.64
N LEU A 98 45.79 -23.50 7.69
CA LEU A 98 46.94 -22.63 8.00
C LEU A 98 47.42 -22.82 9.44
N GLU A 99 46.50 -23.02 10.39
CA GLU A 99 46.84 -23.34 11.79
C GLU A 99 47.58 -24.67 11.88
N GLU A 100 47.08 -25.72 11.22
CA GLU A 100 47.77 -27.01 11.17
C GLU A 100 49.17 -26.94 10.53
N GLU A 101 49.30 -26.23 9.40
CA GLU A 101 50.58 -26.06 8.72
C GLU A 101 51.59 -25.31 9.59
N LYS A 102 51.12 -24.27 10.30
CA LYS A 102 51.93 -23.51 11.24
C LYS A 102 52.46 -24.43 12.34
N ASP A 103 51.61 -25.22 12.98
CA ASP A 103 52.00 -26.12 14.07
C ASP A 103 52.99 -27.20 13.60
N LYS A 104 52.78 -27.79 12.43
CA LYS A 104 53.73 -28.75 11.81
C LYS A 104 55.09 -28.07 11.52
N LYS A 105 55.09 -26.81 11.09
CA LYS A 105 56.32 -26.03 10.84
C LYS A 105 57.06 -25.65 12.13
N PHE A 106 56.35 -25.45 13.24
CA PHE A 106 56.95 -25.24 14.56
C PHE A 106 57.59 -26.53 15.10
N LEU A 107 56.87 -27.66 15.04
CA LEU A 107 57.38 -28.95 15.51
C LEU A 107 58.61 -29.43 14.72
N SER A 108 58.65 -29.19 13.40
CA SER A 108 59.79 -29.54 12.56
C SER A 108 61.04 -28.68 12.83
N LYS A 109 60.89 -27.44 13.30
CA LYS A 109 62.02 -26.59 13.74
C LYS A 109 62.62 -27.05 15.08
N TRP A 110 61.84 -27.68 15.94
CA TRP A 110 62.29 -28.17 17.25
C TRP A 110 62.92 -29.57 17.21
N LYS A 111 62.68 -30.34 16.14
CA LYS A 111 63.31 -31.64 15.90
C LYS A 111 64.68 -31.56 15.19
N LYS A 112 65.15 -30.36 14.87
CA LYS A 112 66.52 -30.09 14.37
C LYS A 112 67.39 -29.60 15.51
#